data_AF-A0A0A3I0J6-F1
#
_entry.id   AF-A0A0A3I0J6-F1
#
_cell.length_a   1.000
_cell.length_b   1.000
_cell.length_c   1.000
_cell.angle_alpha   90.00
_cell.angle_beta   90.00
_cell.angle_gamma   90.00
#
_symmetry.space_group_name_H-M   'P 1'
#
loop_
_entity.id
_entity.type
_entity.pdbx_description
1 polymer ?
#
loop_
_entity_poly.entity_id
_entity_poly.type
_entity_poly.pdbx_seq_one_letter_code
_entity_poly.pdbx_strand_id
1 'polypeptide(L)'
;MNIMEYNGDAVVETRELARMYCRPMSEITRVYLQNKERFKEGQHFHLVDGRVEESASDHPDLVSTNHKISFLWTDCGLYEHAALMDTQLAWQSYCQFIYFVFNKSEKMKQATQVHRETEDLLAKRQLLILLAKELF
;
A
#
# COMPACT_ATOMS: atom_id res chain seq x y z
N MET A 1 8.06 0.58 10.87
CA MET A 1 7.12 0.36 9.76
C MET A 1 6.47 -0.99 9.93
N ASN A 2 5.30 -1.00 10.57
CA ASN A 2 4.45 -2.17 10.72
C ASN A 2 3.46 -2.24 9.55
N ILE A 3 3.56 -3.28 8.72
CA ILE A 3 2.72 -3.48 7.53
C ILE A 3 2.09 -4.86 7.65
N MET A 4 0.78 -4.91 7.47
CA MET A 4 -0.03 -6.12 7.55
C MET A 4 -0.55 -6.49 6.15
N GLU A 5 -0.95 -7.73 5.99
CA GLU A 5 -1.69 -8.17 4.81
C GLU A 5 -3.18 -8.24 5.17
N TYR A 6 -4.04 -7.60 4.38
CA TYR A 6 -5.48 -7.66 4.56
C TYR A 6 -6.15 -7.69 3.20
N ASN A 7 -7.00 -8.71 2.96
CA ASN A 7 -7.65 -8.93 1.66
C ASN A 7 -6.69 -8.93 0.45
N GLY A 8 -5.44 -9.36 0.65
CA GLY A 8 -4.40 -9.39 -0.40
C GLY A 8 -3.66 -8.07 -0.59
N ASP A 9 -4.02 -7.02 0.15
CA ASP A 9 -3.33 -5.72 0.13
C ASP A 9 -2.34 -5.59 1.28
N ALA A 10 -1.21 -4.93 1.01
CA ALA A 10 -0.33 -4.43 2.06
C ALA A 10 -0.96 -3.18 2.69
N VAL A 11 -1.30 -3.25 3.98
CA VAL A 11 -2.03 -2.20 4.69
C VAL A 11 -1.31 -1.72 5.95
N VAL A 12 -1.60 -0.49 6.35
CA VAL A 12 -1.12 0.11 7.61
C VAL A 12 -2.26 0.75 8.39
N GLU A 13 -2.20 0.66 9.72
CA GLU A 13 -3.14 1.37 10.58
C GLU A 13 -2.92 2.89 10.54
N THR A 14 -3.96 3.66 10.82
CA THR A 14 -3.90 5.13 10.96
C THR A 14 -2.78 5.59 11.90
N ARG A 15 -2.50 4.84 12.98
CA ARG A 15 -1.42 5.18 13.92
C ARG A 15 -0.04 5.05 13.27
N GLU A 16 0.18 3.97 12.52
CA GLU A 16 1.47 3.76 11.86
C GLU A 16 1.63 4.74 10.69
N LEU A 17 0.57 5.00 9.93
CA LEU A 17 0.57 6.02 8.88
C LEU A 17 0.96 7.41 9.42
N ALA A 18 0.41 7.79 10.57
CA ALA A 18 0.76 9.02 11.27
C ALA A 18 2.25 9.07 11.63
N ARG A 19 2.81 7.96 12.15
CA ARG A 19 4.25 7.86 12.44
C ARG A 19 5.09 7.98 11.18
N MET A 20 4.71 7.31 10.08
CA MET A 20 5.44 7.35 8.82
C MET A 20 5.55 8.77 8.27
N TYR A 21 4.48 9.55 8.32
CA TYR A 21 4.49 10.95 7.87
C TYR A 21 4.97 11.95 8.93
N CYS A 22 5.41 11.48 10.10
CA CYS A 22 5.75 12.32 11.25
C CYS A 22 4.64 13.34 11.59
N ARG A 23 3.38 12.92 11.45
CA ARG A 23 2.17 13.73 11.71
C ARG A 23 1.36 13.15 12.87
N PRO A 24 0.52 13.95 13.54
CA PRO A 24 -0.43 13.41 14.49
C PRO A 24 -1.55 12.64 13.77
N MET A 25 -2.14 11.64 14.44
CA MET A 25 -3.27 10.87 13.90
C MET A 25 -4.48 11.75 13.51
N SER A 26 -4.66 12.87 14.20
CA SER A 26 -5.69 13.86 13.88
C SER A 26 -5.50 14.49 12.51
N GLU A 27 -4.25 14.66 12.05
CA GLU A 27 -3.97 15.20 10.72
C GLU A 27 -4.28 14.20 9.62
N ILE A 28 -3.96 12.91 9.82
CA ILE A 28 -4.39 11.83 8.90
C ILE A 28 -5.91 11.84 8.76
N THR A 29 -6.61 11.84 9.89
CA THR A 29 -8.08 11.83 9.91
C THR A 29 -8.65 13.08 9.25
N ARG A 30 -8.08 14.26 9.52
CA ARG A 30 -8.51 15.53 8.92
C ARG A 30 -8.35 15.52 7.41
N VAL A 31 -7.21 15.06 6.89
CA VAL A 31 -6.94 14.98 5.44
C VAL A 31 -7.99 14.10 4.75
N TYR A 32 -8.26 12.92 5.32
CA TYR A 32 -9.31 12.04 4.81
C TYR A 32 -10.69 12.70 4.84
N LEU A 33 -11.09 13.26 6.00
CA LEU A 33 -12.42 13.85 6.17
C LEU A 33 -12.67 15.07 5.26
N GLN A 34 -11.63 15.85 4.97
CA GLN A 34 -11.72 17.04 4.11
C GLN A 34 -11.73 16.72 2.62
N ASN A 35 -11.31 15.50 2.23
CA ASN A 35 -11.13 15.12 0.83
C ASN A 35 -11.74 13.74 0.56
N LYS A 36 -12.86 13.41 1.22
CA LYS A 36 -13.47 12.07 1.18
C LYS A 36 -13.73 11.59 -0.24
N GLU A 37 -14.02 12.49 -1.17
CA GLU A 37 -14.23 12.22 -2.59
C GLU A 37 -13.02 11.59 -3.29
N ARG A 38 -11.80 11.79 -2.74
CA ARG A 38 -10.57 11.15 -3.24
C ARG A 38 -10.36 9.75 -2.67
N PHE A 39 -11.10 9.36 -1.63
CA PHE A 39 -10.90 8.10 -0.93
C PHE A 39 -12.10 7.17 -1.11
N LYS A 40 -11.81 6.00 -1.68
CA LYS A 40 -12.78 4.91 -1.90
C LYS A 40 -12.44 3.69 -1.04
N GLU A 41 -13.41 3.23 -0.25
CA GLU A 41 -13.29 1.98 0.52
C GLU A 41 -13.05 0.78 -0.41
N GLY A 42 -12.20 -0.16 0.04
CA GLY A 42 -11.73 -1.31 -0.74
C GLY A 42 -10.63 -0.97 -1.75
N GLN A 43 -10.32 0.31 -1.98
CA GLN A 43 -9.21 0.74 -2.83
C GLN A 43 -8.16 1.51 -2.04
N HIS A 44 -8.57 2.50 -1.26
CA HIS A 44 -7.68 3.40 -0.52
C HIS A 44 -7.58 3.02 0.96
N PHE A 45 -8.64 2.42 1.50
CA PHE A 45 -8.68 1.90 2.84
C PHE A 45 -9.69 0.76 2.96
N HIS A 46 -9.51 -0.06 3.98
CA HIS A 46 -10.52 -1.00 4.46
C HIS A 46 -11.00 -0.54 5.84
N LEU A 47 -12.31 -0.55 6.08
CA LEU A 47 -12.85 -0.38 7.42
C LEU A 47 -12.91 -1.74 8.10
N VAL A 48 -12.35 -1.81 9.29
CA VAL A 48 -12.44 -2.99 10.14
C VAL A 48 -13.20 -2.61 11.41
N ASP A 49 -14.32 -3.28 11.63
CA ASP A 49 -15.01 -3.23 12.92
C ASP A 49 -14.17 -4.00 13.94
N GLY A 50 -14.08 -3.50 15.17
CA GLY A 50 -13.24 -4.04 16.25
C GLY A 50 -13.63 -5.45 16.72
N ARG A 51 -14.58 -6.12 16.05
CA ARG A 51 -14.81 -7.56 16.14
C ARG A 51 -13.80 -8.32 15.29
N VAL A 52 -12.51 -8.10 15.54
CA VAL A 52 -11.59 -9.23 15.31
C VAL A 52 -11.98 -10.21 16.40
N GLU A 53 -12.59 -11.33 16.01
CA GLU A 53 -12.82 -12.46 16.92
C GLU A 53 -11.46 -12.81 17.54
N GLU A 54 -11.20 -12.29 18.73
CA GLU A 54 -10.31 -12.95 19.68
C GLU A 54 -10.90 -14.33 19.86
N SER A 55 -10.28 -15.31 19.20
CA SER A 55 -10.49 -16.72 19.41
C SER A 55 -10.65 -16.98 20.92
N ALA A 56 -11.88 -17.35 21.30
CA ALA A 56 -12.33 -17.89 22.58
C ALA A 56 -11.29 -17.82 23.73
N SER A 57 -11.36 -16.75 24.53
CA SER A 57 -10.73 -16.71 25.86
C SER A 57 -11.74 -16.22 26.90
N ASP A 58 -12.44 -17.19 27.47
CA ASP A 58 -13.10 -17.30 28.80
C ASP A 58 -13.12 -16.13 29.82
N HIS A 59 -13.41 -14.88 29.42
CA HIS A 59 -13.70 -13.82 30.40
C HIS A 59 -14.89 -12.95 29.99
N PRO A 60 -16.07 -13.07 30.64
CA PRO A 60 -17.29 -12.36 30.24
C PRO A 60 -17.42 -10.91 30.75
N ASP A 61 -16.42 -10.37 31.47
CA ASP A 61 -16.62 -9.14 32.26
C ASP A 61 -15.96 -7.86 31.72
N LEU A 62 -15.61 -7.76 30.44
CA LEU A 62 -15.05 -6.52 29.89
C LEU A 62 -15.58 -6.12 28.50
N VAL A 63 -16.90 -6.20 28.29
CA VAL A 63 -17.51 -5.67 27.07
C VAL A 63 -17.80 -4.17 27.25
N SER A 64 -16.75 -3.33 27.23
CA SER A 64 -16.94 -1.94 26.81
C SER A 64 -17.13 -1.95 25.30
N THR A 65 -18.38 -1.98 24.85
CA THR A 65 -18.81 -2.05 23.44
C THR A 65 -18.57 -0.73 22.68
N ASN A 66 -17.37 -0.16 22.79
CA ASN A 66 -16.94 0.90 21.90
C ASN A 66 -16.48 0.25 20.59
N HIS A 67 -17.42 0.12 19.65
CA HIS A 67 -17.17 -0.27 18.27
C HIS A 67 -16.12 0.67 17.67
N LYS A 68 -14.84 0.29 17.76
CA LYS A 68 -13.73 1.12 17.27
C LYS A 68 -13.50 0.78 15.82
N ILE A 69 -14.23 1.46 14.95
CA ILE A 69 -13.96 1.44 13.50
C ILE A 69 -12.50 1.86 13.30
N SER A 70 -11.72 0.97 12.70
CA SER A 70 -10.31 1.16 12.45
C SER A 70 -10.05 1.16 10.95
N PHE A 71 -9.31 2.16 10.47
CA PHE A 71 -8.91 2.28 9.07
C PHE A 71 -7.60 1.55 8.83
N LEU A 72 -7.60 0.63 7.87
CA LEU A 72 -6.43 0.00 7.29
C LEU A 72 -6.17 0.65 5.93
N TRP A 73 -5.10 1.43 5.82
CA TRP A 73 -4.76 2.20 4.62
C TRP A 73 -3.91 1.38 3.66
N THR A 74 -4.33 1.29 2.40
CA THR A 74 -3.59 0.64 1.31
C THR A 74 -2.51 1.58 0.75
N ASP A 75 -1.72 1.09 -0.20
CA ASP A 75 -0.77 1.90 -0.96
C ASP A 75 -1.41 3.13 -1.62
N CYS A 76 -2.61 2.98 -2.20
CA CYS A 76 -3.38 4.06 -2.80
C CYS A 76 -3.81 5.09 -1.74
N GLY A 77 -4.24 4.64 -0.55
CA GLY A 77 -4.57 5.56 0.54
C GLY A 77 -3.36 6.35 1.03
N LEU A 78 -2.20 5.70 1.10
CA LEU A 78 -0.93 6.34 1.44
C LEU A 78 -0.56 7.39 0.39
N TYR A 79 -0.66 7.04 -0.89
CA TYR A 79 -0.43 7.97 -2.00
C TYR A 79 -1.32 9.22 -1.87
N GLU A 80 -2.62 9.04 -1.68
CA GLU A 80 -3.58 10.15 -1.54
C GLU A 80 -3.24 11.05 -0.34
N HIS A 81 -2.85 10.46 0.80
CA HIS A 81 -2.37 11.23 1.95
C HIS A 81 -1.10 12.02 1.64
N ALA A 82 -0.11 11.41 0.99
CA ALA A 82 1.12 12.11 0.62
C ALA A 82 0.85 13.26 -0.37
N ALA A 83 -0.01 13.01 -1.36
CA ALA A 83 -0.42 14.01 -2.35
C ALA A 83 -1.19 15.18 -1.74
N LEU A 84 -2.07 14.92 -0.78
CA LEU A 84 -2.84 15.96 -0.10
C LEU A 84 -2.03 16.75 0.94
N MET A 85 -1.06 16.10 1.58
CA MET A 85 -0.14 16.80 2.49
C MET A 85 0.88 17.65 1.73
N ASP A 86 1.24 17.22 0.52
CA ASP A 86 2.18 17.87 -0.39
C ASP A 86 3.47 18.34 0.28
N THR A 87 4.08 17.42 1.06
CA THR A 87 5.38 17.67 1.70
C THR A 87 6.41 16.67 1.23
N GLN A 88 7.66 17.11 1.14
CA GLN A 88 8.79 16.24 0.78
C GLN A 88 8.86 15.00 1.70
N LEU A 89 8.66 15.19 3.01
CA LEU A 89 8.69 14.09 3.97
C LEU A 89 7.55 13.08 3.71
N ALA A 90 6.34 13.55 3.42
CA ALA A 90 5.22 12.65 3.13
C ALA A 90 5.49 11.81 1.87
N TRP A 91 5.99 12.44 0.80
CA TRP A 91 6.39 11.73 -0.41
C TRP A 91 7.52 10.73 -0.17
N GLN A 92 8.55 11.11 0.61
CA GLN A 92 9.66 10.21 0.95
C GLN A 92 9.17 8.98 1.72
N SER A 93 8.30 9.16 2.72
CA SER A 93 7.75 8.05 3.50
C SER A 93 6.86 7.13 2.67
N TYR A 94 6.09 7.68 1.72
CA TYR A 94 5.34 6.87 0.76
C TYR A 94 6.27 6.03 -0.12
N CYS A 95 7.32 6.63 -0.68
CA CYS A 95 8.30 5.90 -1.49
C CYS A 95 9.00 4.79 -0.68
N GLN A 96 9.33 5.04 0.59
CA GLN A 96 9.90 4.02 1.49
C GLN A 96 8.95 2.86 1.73
N PHE A 97 7.65 3.12 1.91
CA PHE A 97 6.63 2.09 2.02
C PHE A 97 6.58 1.21 0.76
N ILE A 98 6.48 1.82 -0.42
CA ILE A 98 6.43 1.09 -1.71
C ILE A 98 7.68 0.24 -1.88
N TYR A 99 8.86 0.81 -1.61
CA TYR A 99 10.13 0.08 -1.70
C TYR A 99 10.16 -1.14 -0.78
N PHE A 100 9.67 -1.00 0.45
CA PHE A 100 9.61 -2.10 1.41
C PHE A 100 8.62 -3.19 0.98
N VAL A 101 7.41 -2.82 0.54
CA VAL A 101 6.39 -3.77 0.06
C VAL A 101 6.92 -4.53 -1.16
N PHE A 102 7.53 -3.82 -2.11
CA PHE A 102 8.17 -4.42 -3.28
C PHE A 102 9.27 -5.41 -2.89
N ASN A 103 10.16 -5.02 -1.97
CA ASN A 103 11.27 -5.87 -1.53
C ASN A 103 10.84 -7.06 -0.69
N LYS A 104 9.67 -7.02 -0.06
CA LYS A 104 9.10 -8.18 0.63
C LYS A 104 8.34 -9.12 -0.30
N SER A 105 7.83 -8.61 -1.42
CA SER A 105 7.06 -9.42 -2.37
C SER A 105 7.97 -10.18 -3.33
N GLU A 106 8.24 -11.45 -3.02
CA GLU A 106 9.03 -12.32 -3.91
C GLU A 106 8.34 -12.51 -5.27
N LYS A 107 7.01 -12.56 -5.27
CA LYS A 107 6.21 -12.58 -6.51
C LYS A 107 6.47 -11.34 -7.38
N MET A 108 6.54 -10.16 -6.78
CA MET A 108 6.79 -8.92 -7.51
C MET A 108 8.21 -8.87 -8.09
N LYS A 109 9.20 -9.35 -7.32
CA LYS A 109 10.58 -9.48 -7.82
C LYS A 109 10.68 -10.44 -9.00
N GLN A 110 10.05 -11.62 -8.90
CA GLN A 110 10.02 -12.60 -9.98
C GLN A 110 9.31 -12.04 -11.22
N ALA A 111 8.15 -11.40 -11.07
CA ALA A 111 7.45 -10.76 -12.17
C ALA A 111 8.31 -9.67 -12.86
N THR A 112 9.03 -8.87 -12.07
CA THR A 112 9.95 -7.85 -12.59
C THR A 112 11.13 -8.47 -13.35
N GLN A 113 11.69 -9.58 -12.84
CA GLN A 113 12.78 -10.29 -13.50
C GLN A 113 12.33 -10.87 -14.86
N VAL A 114 11.18 -11.55 -14.88
CA VAL A 114 10.59 -12.10 -16.11
C VAL A 114 10.29 -10.99 -17.13
N HIS A 115 9.78 -9.84 -16.67
CA HIS A 115 9.55 -8.69 -17.55
C HIS A 115 10.83 -8.22 -18.23
N ARG A 116 11.92 -8.03 -17.46
CA ARG A 116 13.22 -7.60 -18.00
C ARG A 116 13.79 -8.59 -19.00
N GLU A 117 13.72 -9.88 -18.69
CA GLU A 117 14.18 -10.94 -19.61
C GLU A 117 13.37 -10.92 -20.91
N THR A 118 12.06 -10.69 -20.81
CA THR A 118 11.17 -10.58 -21.97
C THR A 118 11.54 -9.36 -22.82
N GLU A 119 11.75 -8.19 -22.21
CA GLU A 119 12.19 -6.98 -22.92
C GLU A 119 13.53 -7.17 -23.65
N ASP A 120 14.51 -7.79 -23.00
CA ASP A 120 15.81 -8.09 -23.60
C ASP A 120 15.67 -9.05 -24.80
N LEU A 121 14.84 -10.10 -24.67
CA LEU A 121 14.55 -11.01 -25.77
C LEU A 121 13.84 -10.31 -26.94
N LEU A 122 12.89 -9.41 -26.67
CA LEU A 122 12.22 -8.61 -27.68
C LEU A 122 13.20 -7.70 -28.43
N ALA A 123 14.11 -7.03 -27.70
CA ALA A 123 15.13 -6.18 -28.28
C ALA A 123 16.10 -6.98 -29.18
N LYS A 124 16.57 -8.15 -28.71
CA LYS A 124 17.42 -9.06 -29.50
C LYS A 124 16.71 -9.55 -30.76
N ARG A 125 15.42 -9.91 -30.67
CA ARG A 125 14.61 -10.31 -31.83
C ARG A 125 14.49 -9.18 -32.85
N GLN A 126 14.23 -7.95 -32.41
CA GLN A 126 14.14 -6.80 -33.31
C GLN A 126 15.47 -6.54 -34.03
N LEU A 127 16.60 -6.64 -33.32
CA LEU A 127 17.92 -6.49 -33.92
C LEU A 127 18.18 -7.57 -35.00
N LEU A 128 17.85 -8.83 -34.72
CA LEU A 128 17.99 -9.92 -35.69
C LEU A 128 17.16 -9.68 -36.95
N ILE A 129 15.93 -9.16 -36.82
CA ILE A 129 15.07 -8.83 -37.95
C ILE A 129 15.69 -7.71 -38.80
N LEU A 130 16.29 -6.69 -38.17
CA LEU A 130 16.97 -5.61 -38.87
C LEU A 130 18.20 -6.12 -39.62
N LEU A 131 19.06 -6.91 -38.96
CA LEU A 131 20.24 -7.51 -39.60
C LEU A 131 19.86 -8.41 -40.78
N ALA A 132 18.79 -9.19 -40.66
CA ALA A 132 18.31 -10.04 -41.74
C ALA A 132 17.82 -9.23 -42.95
N LYS A 133 17.24 -8.04 -42.74
CA LYS A 133 16.81 -7.15 -43.84
C LYS A 133 17.97 -6.47 -44.57
N GLU A 134 19.13 -6.33 -43.94
CA GLU A 134 20.32 -5.74 -44.58
C GLU A 134 21.12 -6.78 -45.39
N LEU A 135 20.86 -8.08 -45.17
CA LEU A 135 21.59 -9.19 -45.80
C LEU A 135 20.88 -9.80 -47.02
N PHE A 136 19.64 -9.38 -47.32
CA PHE A 136 18.82 -9.83 -48.46
C PHE A 136 18.09 -8.66 -49.11
#